data_AF-D1NZP2-F1
#
_entry.id   AF-D1NZP2-F1
#
_cell.length_a   1.000
_cell.length_b   1.000
_cell.length_c   1.000
_cell.angle_alpha   90.00
_cell.angle_beta   90.00
_cell.angle_gamma   90.00
#
_symmetry.space_group_name_H-M   'P 1'
#
loop_
_entity.id
_entity.type
_entity.pdbx_description
1 polymer ?
#
loop_
_entity_poly.entity_id
_entity_poly.type
_entity_poly.pdbx_seq_one_letter_code
_entity_poly.pdbx_strand_id
1 'polypeptide(L)'
;MNKPENKRYIDTVNMLSSVGVPPNEVRLLSAGELYEVCGVFQRATRNHIERRWLPSKDCRNALAHHLRKIFPNEWIEHAKWTELIEHGLDSMIHGRNHPRIPESEFWDSLEELESDLHLAIQATRKTILLFQSGDNRHLTMPTDVFVVPSRMNEFLASLVAGEIYPAWIAKVDTGMTPGADNGKYPEYAPLRD
;
A
#
# COMPACT_ATOMS: atom_id res chain seq x y z
N MET A 1 -21.74 -13.53 31.71
CA MET A 1 -20.85 -13.76 30.55
C MET A 1 -21.13 -12.68 29.52
N ASN A 2 -20.27 -11.66 29.46
CA ASN A 2 -20.38 -10.60 28.47
C ASN A 2 -19.96 -11.16 27.11
N LYS A 3 -20.82 -11.01 26.09
CA LYS A 3 -20.46 -11.31 24.70
C LYS A 3 -19.34 -10.35 24.28
N PRO A 4 -18.36 -10.78 23.47
CA PRO A 4 -17.42 -9.84 22.88
C PRO A 4 -18.22 -8.92 21.95
N GLU A 5 -18.15 -7.62 22.19
CA GLU A 5 -18.68 -6.62 21.27
C GLU A 5 -17.96 -6.75 19.94
N ASN A 6 -18.75 -7.00 18.90
CA ASN A 6 -18.27 -7.14 17.54
C ASN A 6 -17.89 -5.72 17.04
N LYS A 7 -16.67 -5.27 17.36
CA LYS A 7 -16.15 -3.99 16.86
C LYS A 7 -16.22 -4.00 15.34
N ARG A 8 -16.98 -3.05 14.76
CA ARG A 8 -16.99 -2.88 13.30
C ARG A 8 -15.62 -2.38 12.88
N TYR A 9 -15.06 -2.93 11.81
CA TYR A 9 -13.77 -2.50 11.26
C TYR A 9 -13.74 -1.01 10.85
N ILE A 10 -14.91 -0.36 10.77
CA ILE A 10 -15.07 1.09 10.64
C ILE A 10 -14.33 1.86 11.76
N ASP A 11 -14.25 1.29 12.97
CA ASP A 11 -13.48 1.87 14.09
C ASP A 11 -11.95 1.70 13.92
N THR A 12 -11.51 0.99 12.88
CA THR A 12 -10.10 0.82 12.49
C THR A 12 -9.74 1.51 11.17
N VAL A 13 -10.72 2.14 10.49
CA VAL A 13 -10.44 3.00 9.34
C VAL A 13 -10.07 4.38 9.87
N ASN A 14 -8.78 4.57 10.17
CA ASN A 14 -8.26 5.91 10.44
C ASN A 14 -8.38 6.71 9.14
N MET A 15 -9.30 7.67 9.09
CA MET A 15 -9.14 8.79 8.17
C MET A 15 -7.78 9.40 8.49
N LEU A 16 -6.88 9.43 7.50
CA LEU A 16 -5.59 10.08 7.69
C LEU A 16 -5.85 11.54 8.00
N SER A 17 -5.70 11.91 9.26
CA SER A 17 -5.42 13.31 9.61
C SER A 17 -4.12 13.70 8.89
N SER A 18 -3.89 14.99 8.68
CA SER A 18 -2.69 15.52 8.02
C SER A 18 -1.35 15.02 8.62
N VAL A 19 -1.38 14.41 9.81
CA VAL A 19 -0.24 13.82 10.53
C VAL A 19 0.07 12.38 10.09
N GLY A 20 -0.88 11.66 9.48
CA GLY A 20 -0.71 10.27 9.03
C GLY A 20 -0.38 10.12 7.54
N VAL A 21 -0.44 11.20 6.77
CA VAL A 21 0.02 11.23 5.38
C VAL A 21 1.55 11.06 5.40
N PRO A 22 2.13 10.21 4.53
CA PRO A 22 3.59 10.11 4.43
C PRO A 22 4.20 11.53 4.36
N PRO A 23 5.21 11.86 5.18
CA PRO A 23 5.78 13.21 5.23
C PRO A 23 6.52 13.62 3.94
N ASN A 24 6.58 12.71 2.97
CA ASN A 24 7.26 12.86 1.70
C ASN A 24 6.25 13.22 0.60
N GLU A 25 6.76 13.70 -0.53
CA GLU A 25 5.94 13.84 -1.74
C GLU A 25 5.20 12.52 -2.06
N VAL A 26 3.95 12.65 -2.46
CA VAL A 26 3.08 11.52 -2.83
C VAL A 26 2.59 11.66 -4.26
N ARG A 27 2.22 10.54 -4.87
CA ARG A 27 1.57 10.46 -6.17
C ARG A 27 0.20 9.81 -6.01
N LEU A 28 -0.69 10.09 -6.97
CA LEU A 28 -1.97 9.42 -7.09
C LEU A 28 -1.89 8.41 -8.22
N LEU A 29 -2.29 7.17 -7.94
CA LEU A 29 -2.45 6.11 -8.94
C LEU A 29 -3.88 5.58 -8.90
N SER A 30 -4.36 5.15 -10.07
CA SER A 30 -5.61 4.42 -10.18
C SER A 30 -5.49 2.99 -9.62
N ALA A 31 -6.61 2.38 -9.25
CA ALA A 31 -6.63 0.97 -8.88
C ALA A 31 -6.10 0.09 -10.02
N GLY A 32 -6.43 0.45 -11.28
CA GLY A 32 -5.95 -0.23 -12.48
C GLY A 32 -4.43 -0.28 -12.59
N GLU A 33 -3.76 0.84 -12.36
CA GLU A 33 -2.28 0.90 -12.34
C GLU A 33 -1.70 0.05 -11.20
N LEU A 34 -2.30 0.09 -10.01
CA LEU A 34 -1.87 -0.75 -8.90
C LEU A 34 -2.08 -2.24 -9.17
N TYR A 35 -3.15 -2.61 -9.89
CA TYR A 35 -3.40 -3.97 -10.32
C TYR A 35 -2.36 -4.47 -11.28
N GLU A 36 -1.97 -3.64 -12.24
CA GLU A 36 -0.95 -3.99 -13.22
C GLU A 36 0.37 -4.27 -12.52
N VAL A 37 0.81 -3.37 -11.63
CA VAL A 37 2.04 -3.55 -10.84
C VAL A 37 1.96 -4.82 -9.99
N CYS A 38 0.88 -5.02 -9.23
CA CYS A 38 0.68 -6.26 -8.47
C CYS A 38 0.73 -7.51 -9.38
N GLY A 39 0.13 -7.42 -10.57
CA GLY A 39 0.13 -8.50 -11.55
C GLY A 39 1.53 -8.83 -12.07
N VAL A 40 2.37 -7.83 -12.30
CA VAL A 40 3.78 -8.04 -12.69
C VAL A 40 4.53 -8.77 -11.59
N PHE A 41 4.44 -8.29 -10.34
CA PHE A 41 5.07 -8.97 -9.19
C PHE A 41 4.66 -10.45 -9.10
N GLN A 42 3.35 -10.72 -9.19
CA GLN A 42 2.84 -12.10 -9.11
C GLN A 42 3.33 -12.98 -10.28
N ARG A 43 3.50 -12.42 -11.48
CA ARG A 43 4.08 -13.15 -12.62
C ARG A 43 5.58 -13.40 -12.47
N ALA A 44 6.29 -12.56 -11.74
CA ALA A 44 7.72 -12.70 -11.47
C ALA A 44 8.01 -13.70 -10.33
N THR A 45 7.09 -13.88 -9.40
CA THR A 45 7.18 -14.87 -8.29
C THR A 45 6.36 -16.13 -8.61
N ARG A 46 6.90 -17.03 -9.44
CA ARG A 46 6.22 -18.22 -9.97
C ARG A 46 6.38 -19.45 -9.07
N ASN A 47 7.51 -19.64 -8.40
CA ASN A 47 7.77 -20.80 -7.55
C ASN A 47 7.31 -20.49 -6.12
N HIS A 48 6.00 -20.52 -5.89
CA HIS A 48 5.42 -20.27 -4.57
C HIS A 48 4.75 -21.53 -4.01
N ILE A 49 4.84 -21.68 -2.70
CA ILE A 49 4.24 -22.77 -1.93
C ILE A 49 2.75 -22.48 -1.79
N GLU A 50 1.92 -23.38 -2.31
CA GLU A 50 0.47 -23.29 -2.13
C GLU A 50 0.09 -23.36 -0.65
N ARG A 51 -0.94 -22.58 -0.26
CA ARG A 51 -1.53 -22.57 1.10
C ARG A 51 -0.59 -22.14 2.22
N ARG A 52 0.55 -21.53 1.91
CA ARG A 52 1.38 -20.84 2.91
C ARG A 52 0.64 -19.61 3.46
N TRP A 53 0.86 -19.31 4.74
CA TRP A 53 0.26 -18.16 5.41
C TRP A 53 0.86 -16.84 4.92
N LEU A 54 0.08 -15.77 4.96
CA LEU A 54 0.60 -14.41 4.75
C LEU A 54 1.76 -14.16 5.73
N PRO A 55 2.96 -13.75 5.26
CA PRO A 55 4.08 -13.39 6.14
C PRO A 55 3.69 -12.33 7.17
N SER A 56 4.37 -12.36 8.32
CA SER A 56 4.17 -11.39 9.40
C SER A 56 4.48 -9.96 8.93
N LYS A 57 3.99 -8.95 9.67
CA LYS A 57 4.28 -7.54 9.34
C LYS A 57 5.78 -7.25 9.33
N ASP A 58 6.53 -7.80 10.27
CA ASP A 58 7.98 -7.61 10.37
C ASP A 58 8.71 -8.24 9.17
N CYS A 59 8.31 -9.44 8.78
CA CYS A 59 8.81 -10.11 7.57
C CYS A 59 8.54 -9.26 6.31
N ARG A 60 7.31 -8.78 6.13
CA ARG A 60 6.96 -7.90 5.00
C ARG A 60 7.75 -6.60 5.00
N ASN A 61 7.99 -6.00 6.18
CA ASN A 61 8.79 -4.79 6.31
C ASN A 61 10.27 -5.03 5.97
N ALA A 62 10.82 -6.18 6.33
CA ALA A 62 12.18 -6.57 5.96
C ALA A 62 12.31 -6.73 4.43
N LEU A 63 11.35 -7.40 3.79
CA LEU A 63 11.30 -7.51 2.32
C LEU A 63 11.19 -6.13 1.65
N ALA A 64 10.29 -5.29 2.15
CA ALA A 64 10.12 -3.92 1.67
C ALA A 64 11.43 -3.11 1.80
N HIS A 65 12.14 -3.23 2.92
CA HIS A 65 13.43 -2.59 3.11
C HIS A 65 14.48 -3.07 2.10
N HIS A 66 14.47 -4.35 1.75
CA HIS A 66 15.39 -4.90 0.74
C HIS A 66 15.06 -4.39 -0.66
N LEU A 67 13.77 -4.37 -1.04
CA LEU A 67 13.32 -3.81 -2.32
C LEU A 67 13.73 -2.35 -2.51
N ARG A 68 13.72 -1.54 -1.44
CA ARG A 68 14.17 -0.15 -1.49
C ARG A 68 15.62 0.01 -1.94
N LYS A 69 16.46 -1.00 -1.72
CA LYS A 69 17.89 -1.00 -2.11
C LYS A 69 18.11 -1.46 -3.56
N ILE A 70 17.17 -2.25 -4.10
CA ILE A 70 17.27 -2.80 -5.45
C ILE A 70 16.73 -1.82 -6.49
N PHE A 71 15.57 -1.23 -6.19
CA PHE A 71 14.89 -0.35 -7.14
C PHE A 71 15.44 1.08 -7.10
N PRO A 72 15.37 1.82 -8.22
CA PRO A 72 15.78 3.22 -8.27
C PRO A 72 14.82 4.12 -7.48
N ASN A 73 15.33 5.26 -7.01
CA ASN A 73 14.49 6.29 -6.38
C ASN A 73 13.61 7.01 -7.42
N GLU A 74 14.15 7.21 -8.62
CA GLU A 74 13.52 7.98 -9.70
C GLU A 74 12.25 7.30 -10.20
N TRP A 75 11.22 8.10 -10.47
CA TRP A 75 9.97 7.60 -11.01
C TRP A 75 10.16 7.16 -12.46
N ILE A 76 9.96 5.87 -12.72
CA ILE A 76 10.11 5.29 -14.04
C ILE A 76 8.78 5.39 -14.81
N GLU A 77 8.86 5.60 -16.12
CA GLU A 77 7.70 5.61 -17.00
C GLU A 77 6.98 4.25 -17.01
N HIS A 78 5.65 4.30 -17.09
CA HIS A 78 4.76 3.13 -17.02
C HIS A 78 5.17 1.99 -17.96
N ALA A 79 5.57 2.32 -19.20
CA ALA A 79 5.97 1.33 -20.21
C ALA A 79 7.17 0.45 -19.79
N LYS A 80 7.98 0.88 -18.83
CA LYS A 80 9.17 0.16 -18.34
C LYS A 80 8.95 -0.55 -17.00
N TRP A 81 7.76 -0.45 -16.40
CA TRP A 81 7.49 -1.03 -15.08
C TRP A 81 7.65 -2.54 -15.07
N THR A 82 7.18 -3.24 -16.12
CA THR A 82 7.27 -4.69 -16.19
C THR A 82 8.73 -5.16 -16.14
N GLU A 83 9.56 -4.64 -17.05
CA GLU A 83 10.99 -4.96 -17.11
C GLU A 83 11.73 -4.61 -15.81
N LEU A 84 11.45 -3.43 -15.25
CA LEU A 84 12.04 -2.99 -13.98
C LEU A 84 11.77 -4.00 -12.87
N ILE A 85 10.49 -4.34 -12.65
CA ILE A 85 10.06 -5.22 -11.55
C ILE A 85 10.60 -6.62 -11.75
N GLU A 86 10.50 -7.19 -12.96
CA GLU A 86 11.01 -8.52 -13.26
C GLU A 86 12.52 -8.62 -13.01
N HIS A 87 13.31 -7.67 -13.52
CA HIS A 87 14.76 -7.64 -13.30
C HIS A 87 15.13 -7.41 -11.83
N GLY A 88 14.41 -6.53 -11.13
CA GLY A 88 14.65 -6.25 -9.72
C GLY A 88 14.35 -7.47 -8.83
N LEU A 89 13.25 -8.18 -9.10
CA LEU A 89 12.91 -9.39 -8.36
C LEU A 89 13.86 -10.55 -8.68
N ASP A 90 14.27 -10.70 -9.94
CA ASP A 90 15.30 -11.68 -10.30
C ASP A 90 16.62 -11.41 -9.56
N SER A 91 17.02 -10.13 -9.48
CA SER A 91 18.20 -9.72 -8.71
C SER A 91 18.07 -10.00 -7.21
N MET A 92 16.85 -9.96 -6.65
CA MET A 92 16.57 -10.28 -5.26
C MET A 92 16.63 -11.78 -4.98
N ILE A 93 16.00 -12.58 -5.84
CA ILE A 93 15.78 -14.01 -5.64
C ILE A 93 17.00 -14.81 -6.07
N HIS A 94 17.59 -14.49 -7.23
CA HIS A 94 18.67 -15.25 -7.86
C HIS A 94 20.03 -14.54 -7.84
N GLY A 95 20.09 -13.28 -7.35
CA GLY A 95 21.32 -12.52 -7.28
C GLY A 95 22.33 -13.08 -6.26
N ARG A 96 23.63 -12.96 -6.59
CA ARG A 96 24.76 -13.40 -5.73
C ARG A 96 24.88 -12.64 -4.40
N ASN A 97 24.12 -11.55 -4.24
CA ASN A 97 23.99 -10.82 -2.99
C ASN A 97 22.76 -11.35 -2.24
N HIS A 98 22.77 -12.64 -1.87
CA HIS A 98 21.86 -13.07 -0.82
C HIS A 98 22.13 -12.16 0.38
N PRO A 99 21.08 -11.51 0.92
CA PRO A 99 21.28 -10.66 2.07
C PRO A 99 21.98 -11.49 3.14
N ARG A 100 23.00 -10.91 3.79
CA ARG A 100 23.52 -11.45 5.05
C ARG A 100 22.40 -11.29 6.07
N ILE A 101 21.49 -12.24 6.00
CA ILE A 101 20.36 -12.49 6.86
C ILE A 101 20.97 -13.08 8.13
N PRO A 102 20.90 -12.41 9.30
CA PRO A 102 21.21 -13.01 10.59
C PRO A 102 20.69 -14.44 10.68
N GLU A 103 21.43 -15.36 11.32
CA GLU A 103 21.03 -16.78 11.51
C GLU A 103 19.65 -16.99 12.18
N SER A 104 18.99 -15.92 12.62
CA SER A 104 17.65 -15.90 13.20
C SER A 104 16.51 -15.53 12.22
N GLU A 105 16.78 -15.23 10.95
CA GLU A 105 15.79 -14.55 10.08
C GLU A 105 15.05 -15.49 9.09
N PHE A 106 13.78 -15.73 9.43
CA PHE A 106 12.55 -15.94 8.65
C PHE A 106 12.45 -16.83 7.40
N TRP A 107 13.51 -17.05 6.60
CA TRP A 107 13.41 -17.86 5.37
C TRP A 107 14.53 -18.89 5.29
N ASP A 108 14.14 -20.17 5.30
CA ASP A 108 15.06 -21.30 5.22
C ASP A 108 15.39 -21.67 3.76
N SER A 109 14.65 -21.12 2.78
CA SER A 109 14.90 -21.36 1.35
C SER A 109 14.48 -20.22 0.42
N LEU A 110 14.98 -20.24 -0.82
CA LEU A 110 14.57 -19.33 -1.90
C LEU A 110 13.08 -19.44 -2.25
N GLU A 111 12.54 -20.66 -2.18
CA GLU A 111 11.13 -20.93 -2.44
C GLU A 111 10.24 -20.23 -1.38
N GLU A 112 10.68 -20.18 -0.12
CA GLU A 112 9.96 -19.45 0.94
C GLU A 112 10.01 -17.93 0.73
N LEU A 113 11.16 -17.40 0.31
CA LEU A 113 11.31 -15.98 -0.02
C LEU A 113 10.36 -15.58 -1.17
N GLU A 114 10.38 -16.35 -2.25
CA GLU A 114 9.53 -16.12 -3.43
C GLU A 114 8.04 -16.24 -3.06
N SER A 115 7.69 -17.22 -2.21
CA SER A 115 6.34 -17.39 -1.67
C SER A 115 5.87 -16.20 -0.83
N ASP A 116 6.73 -15.69 0.06
CA ASP A 116 6.37 -14.59 0.95
C ASP A 116 6.17 -13.28 0.16
N LEU A 117 7.00 -13.02 -0.86
CA LEU A 117 6.79 -11.93 -1.81
C LEU A 117 5.46 -12.09 -2.56
N HIS A 118 5.20 -13.29 -3.10
CA HIS A 118 3.95 -13.58 -3.83
C HIS A 118 2.72 -13.31 -2.96
N LEU A 119 2.70 -13.84 -1.74
CA LEU A 119 1.56 -13.76 -0.82
C LEU A 119 1.35 -12.32 -0.30
N ALA A 120 2.43 -11.59 -0.02
CA ALA A 120 2.35 -10.19 0.38
C ALA A 120 1.68 -9.34 -0.70
N ILE A 121 2.13 -9.48 -1.96
CA ILE A 121 1.54 -8.77 -3.09
C ILE A 121 0.11 -9.22 -3.36
N GLN A 122 -0.18 -10.53 -3.25
CA GLN A 122 -1.53 -11.05 -3.43
C GLN A 122 -2.49 -10.45 -2.39
N ALA A 123 -2.06 -10.30 -1.14
CA ALA A 123 -2.84 -9.66 -0.09
C ALA A 123 -3.10 -8.18 -0.42
N THR A 124 -2.08 -7.43 -0.83
CA THR A 124 -2.19 -6.04 -1.28
C THR A 124 -3.18 -5.90 -2.44
N ARG A 125 -3.08 -6.78 -3.45
CA ARG A 125 -4.00 -6.82 -4.60
C ARG A 125 -5.46 -7.08 -4.18
N LYS A 126 -5.69 -7.97 -3.21
CA LYS A 126 -7.02 -8.21 -2.63
C LYS A 126 -7.55 -6.99 -1.87
N THR A 127 -6.69 -6.29 -1.13
CA THR A 127 -7.06 -5.04 -0.45
C THR A 127 -7.46 -3.97 -1.46
N ILE A 128 -6.70 -3.78 -2.54
CA ILE A 128 -7.07 -2.86 -3.63
C ILE A 128 -8.46 -3.22 -4.20
N LEU A 129 -8.73 -4.51 -4.41
CA LEU A 129 -10.05 -4.99 -4.91
C LEU A 129 -11.19 -4.63 -3.98
N LEU A 130 -10.97 -4.78 -2.68
CA LEU A 130 -11.95 -4.45 -1.66
C LEU A 130 -12.32 -2.97 -1.74
N PHE A 131 -11.31 -2.09 -1.82
CA PHE A 131 -11.52 -0.64 -1.91
C PHE A 131 -12.12 -0.20 -3.24
N GLN A 132 -11.74 -0.82 -4.35
CA GLN A 132 -12.29 -0.51 -5.67
C GLN A 132 -13.75 -0.95 -5.81
N SER A 133 -14.04 -2.20 -5.44
CA SER A 133 -15.37 -2.80 -5.65
C SER A 133 -16.42 -2.26 -4.68
N GLY A 134 -15.99 -1.84 -3.49
CA GLY A 134 -16.86 -1.40 -2.42
C GLY A 134 -17.66 -2.56 -1.83
N ASP A 135 -17.34 -2.94 -0.59
CA ASP A 135 -18.25 -3.75 0.22
C ASP A 135 -18.81 -2.87 1.35
N ASN A 136 -20.09 -2.53 1.27
CA ASN A 136 -20.76 -1.67 2.26
C ASN A 136 -20.80 -2.28 3.67
N ARG A 137 -20.45 -3.57 3.83
CA ARG A 137 -20.25 -4.20 5.14
C ARG A 137 -18.91 -3.81 5.77
N HIS A 138 -17.93 -3.45 4.96
CA HIS A 138 -16.54 -3.26 5.36
C HIS A 138 -16.00 -1.85 5.08
N LEU A 139 -16.62 -1.10 4.16
CA LEU A 139 -16.16 0.20 3.69
C LEU A 139 -17.29 1.22 3.64
N THR A 140 -16.96 2.46 3.97
CA THR A 140 -17.89 3.60 3.92
C THR A 140 -18.21 4.03 2.49
N MET A 141 -17.23 3.94 1.59
CA MET A 141 -17.34 4.33 0.18
C MET A 141 -16.21 3.68 -0.63
N PRO A 142 -16.49 3.15 -1.85
CA PRO A 142 -15.44 2.68 -2.75
C PRO A 142 -14.53 3.82 -3.23
N THR A 143 -13.32 3.48 -3.69
CA THR A 143 -12.46 4.41 -4.43
C THR A 143 -11.62 3.68 -5.48
N ASP A 144 -11.40 4.36 -6.60
CA ASP A 144 -10.49 3.93 -7.65
C ASP A 144 -9.14 4.66 -7.58
N VAL A 145 -8.92 5.53 -6.59
CA VAL A 145 -7.71 6.36 -6.47
C VAL A 145 -6.98 6.06 -5.17
N PHE A 146 -5.66 5.92 -5.27
CA PHE A 146 -4.77 5.58 -4.17
C PHE A 146 -3.58 6.54 -4.12
N VAL A 147 -3.21 6.92 -2.89
CA VAL A 147 -2.00 7.68 -2.60
C VAL A 147 -0.84 6.70 -2.45
N VAL A 148 0.26 6.97 -3.16
CA VAL A 148 1.49 6.18 -3.10
C VAL A 148 2.71 7.08 -2.89
N PRO A 149 3.83 6.55 -2.37
CA PRO A 149 5.10 7.29 -2.31
C PRO A 149 5.52 7.84 -3.68
N SER A 150 6.11 9.03 -3.74
CA SER A 150 6.54 9.65 -5.01
C SER A 150 7.79 9.03 -5.63
N ARG A 151 8.57 8.30 -4.82
CA ARG A 151 9.77 7.56 -5.23
C ARG A 151 9.42 6.13 -5.61
N MET A 152 10.01 5.66 -6.71
CA MET A 152 9.67 4.35 -7.28
C MET A 152 9.97 3.20 -6.32
N ASN A 153 11.16 3.17 -5.74
CA ASN A 153 11.55 2.13 -4.78
C ASN A 153 10.67 2.11 -3.50
N GLU A 154 10.29 3.28 -2.98
CA GLU A 154 9.38 3.39 -1.83
C GLU A 154 7.97 2.92 -2.18
N PHE A 155 7.48 3.25 -3.38
CA PHE A 155 6.20 2.76 -3.90
C PHE A 155 6.18 1.24 -4.05
N LEU A 156 7.14 0.65 -4.76
CA LEU A 156 7.18 -0.80 -4.96
C LEU A 156 7.34 -1.54 -3.61
N ALA A 157 8.10 -0.98 -2.68
CA ALA A 157 8.25 -1.52 -1.34
C ALA A 157 6.95 -1.42 -0.50
N SER A 158 6.16 -0.36 -0.66
CA SER A 158 4.90 -0.20 0.08
C SER A 158 3.88 -1.29 -0.29
N LEU A 159 3.90 -1.75 -1.54
CA LEU A 159 3.05 -2.86 -1.99
C LEU A 159 3.38 -4.18 -1.26
N VAL A 160 4.67 -4.47 -1.02
CA VAL A 160 5.08 -5.66 -0.26
C VAL A 160 4.79 -5.49 1.23
N ALA A 161 5.00 -4.30 1.78
CA ALA A 161 4.67 -4.01 3.18
C ALA A 161 3.15 -4.15 3.46
N GLY A 162 2.32 -3.93 2.44
CA GLY A 162 0.87 -3.84 2.55
C GLY A 162 0.41 -2.44 3.00
N GLU A 163 1.22 -1.42 2.73
CA GLU A 163 0.94 -0.02 3.06
C GLU A 163 0.29 0.65 1.85
N ILE A 164 -1.05 0.64 1.86
CA ILE A 164 -1.89 1.20 0.79
C ILE A 164 -2.81 2.26 1.38
N TYR A 165 -2.92 3.39 0.69
CA TYR A 165 -3.64 4.56 1.18
C TYR A 165 -4.75 4.94 0.18
N PRO A 166 -5.97 4.39 0.33
CA PRO A 166 -7.11 4.79 -0.51
C PRO A 166 -7.40 6.28 -0.35
N ALA A 167 -7.66 6.98 -1.45
CA ALA A 167 -7.96 8.41 -1.48
C ALA A 167 -9.42 8.63 -1.91
N TRP A 168 -10.17 9.44 -1.18
CA TRP A 168 -11.50 9.89 -1.61
C TRP A 168 -11.41 11.35 -2.05
N ILE A 169 -11.58 11.57 -3.35
CA ILE A 169 -11.60 12.92 -3.92
C ILE A 169 -13.05 13.34 -4.07
N ALA A 170 -13.46 14.37 -3.32
CA ALA A 170 -14.79 14.95 -3.43
C ALA A 170 -14.72 16.26 -4.22
N LYS A 171 -15.59 16.42 -5.22
CA LYS A 171 -15.85 17.72 -5.82
C LYS A 171 -16.75 18.51 -4.86
N VAL A 172 -16.22 19.60 -4.33
CA VAL A 172 -16.98 20.53 -3.48
C VAL A 172 -17.41 21.71 -4.33
N ASP A 173 -18.70 22.03 -4.30
CA ASP A 173 -19.20 23.28 -4.87
C ASP A 173 -18.90 24.41 -3.88
N THR A 174 -18.08 25.37 -4.30
CA THR A 174 -17.73 26.54 -3.48
C THR A 174 -18.96 27.36 -3.12
N GLY A 175 -20.00 27.41 -3.97
CA GLY A 175 -21.25 28.11 -3.67
C GLY A 175 -22.10 27.41 -2.59
N MET A 176 -21.86 26.12 -2.36
CA MET A 176 -22.52 25.33 -1.31
C MET A 176 -21.68 25.26 -0.03
N THR A 177 -20.51 25.92 -0.01
CA THR A 177 -19.65 25.95 1.18
C THR A 177 -20.26 26.91 2.22
N PRO A 178 -20.54 26.45 3.45
CA PRO A 178 -21.09 27.31 4.49
C PRO A 178 -20.21 28.56 4.70
N GLY A 179 -20.80 29.75 4.53
CA GLY A 179 -20.10 31.05 4.62
C GLY A 179 -19.55 31.61 3.30
N ALA A 180 -19.73 30.93 2.16
CA ALA A 180 -19.33 31.46 0.85
C ALA A 180 -20.24 32.59 0.33
N ASP A 181 -21.50 32.62 0.79
CA ASP A 181 -22.39 33.75 0.57
C ASP A 181 -22.33 34.75 1.75
N ASN A 182 -21.89 35.97 1.43
CA ASN A 182 -21.88 37.19 2.24
C ASN A 182 -20.72 37.39 3.23
N GLY A 183 -19.52 37.72 2.70
CA GLY A 183 -18.67 38.84 3.17
C GLY A 183 -18.27 38.94 4.66
N LYS A 184 -18.53 37.94 5.49
CA LYS A 184 -18.14 37.87 6.89
C LYS A 184 -17.57 36.49 7.14
N TYR A 185 -16.25 36.45 7.34
CA TYR A 185 -15.56 35.27 7.84
C TYR A 185 -16.20 34.79 9.15
N PRO A 186 -16.20 33.49 9.44
CA PRO A 186 -16.55 33.01 10.77
C PRO A 186 -15.55 33.58 11.78
N GLU A 187 -16.01 34.42 12.71
CA GLU A 187 -15.29 34.67 13.95
C GLU A 187 -15.32 33.37 14.75
N TYR A 188 -14.21 32.64 14.76
CA TYR A 188 -14.04 31.53 15.68
C TYR A 188 -14.09 32.08 17.09
N ALA A 189 -15.03 31.58 17.91
CA ALA A 189 -14.94 31.78 19.35
C ALA A 189 -13.57 31.24 19.80
N PRO A 190 -12.79 31.98 20.59
CA PRO A 190 -11.49 31.51 21.04
C PRO A 190 -11.67 30.17 21.75
N LEU A 191 -10.80 29.21 21.42
CA LEU A 191 -10.66 27.95 22.13
C LEU A 191 -10.50 28.29 23.61
N ARG A 192 -11.46 27.87 24.44
CA ARG A 192 -11.35 28.00 25.88
C ARG A 192 -10.30 26.99 26.37
N ASP A 193 -9.34 27.52 27.13
CA ASP A 193 -8.32 26.76 27.88
C ASP A 193 -8.96 25.72 28.82
#